data_AF-A0A537U454-F1
#
_entry.id   AF-A0A537U454-F1
#
_cell.length_a   1.000
_cell.length_b   1.000
_cell.length_c   1.000
_cell.angle_alpha   90.00
_cell.angle_beta   90.00
_cell.angle_gamma   90.00
#
_symmetry.space_group_name_H-M   'P 1'
#
loop_
_entity.id
_entity.type
_entity.pdbx_description
1 polymer ?
#
loop_
_entity_poly.entity_id
_entity_poly.type
_entity_poly.pdbx_seq_one_letter_code
_entity_poly.pdbx_strand_id
1 'polypeptide(L)'
;MSVNTLGNGFVEVIQDQTIIDICHAQPGDVQGLPIIVPVAVAVETVADGEPDEFKFVLRIGRFGWKAQEASLLNFSANAYLNEMGITSPLQPNENKSNGRDVSQFDEVADPEDEAQPKSNLSTPKPTKPDDFLHPFGEDAEAFARFMRSTKVPPRDFALTELDIFKDVVKAGEKIFSDIKCAVCHTPQYITPPAGTPIRPIWRRNNSIPGIDFGRDDKQGVVPEALGNKILRPFSDFMLHDIGTGDGIVQTQDAQRPARGAEQYLQQAQQAPEIQRLQQAPAEAGRCVVHMVQDLSAQPTSTTAENLEGIKASGARVLDGRTANMIRTAPLWGLRVRPQLLHDGSALTIEEAILRHSVQAKDAKEAFERLSREDKQRLLIFLKSL
;
A
#
# COMPACT_ATOMS: atom_id res chain seq x y z
N MET A 1 5.37 5.20 13.55
CA MET A 1 5.50 6.47 12.79
C MET A 1 4.40 6.56 11.73
N SER A 2 3.88 7.76 11.43
CA SER A 2 2.88 7.92 10.35
C SER A 2 3.51 7.96 8.96
N VAL A 3 2.80 7.44 7.96
CA VAL A 3 3.19 7.54 6.55
C VAL A 3 2.73 8.88 5.97
N ASN A 4 3.42 9.38 4.94
CA ASN A 4 3.02 10.60 4.23
C ASN A 4 1.66 10.41 3.52
N THR A 5 0.77 11.39 3.61
CA THR A 5 -0.52 11.43 2.88
C THR A 5 -0.45 12.27 1.60
N LEU A 6 0.58 13.10 1.43
CA LEU A 6 0.77 13.99 0.30
C LEU A 6 1.19 13.24 -0.97
N GLY A 7 0.48 13.48 -2.07
CA GLY A 7 0.76 12.92 -3.39
C GLY A 7 0.21 11.51 -3.59
N ASN A 8 -0.54 10.97 -2.62
CA ASN A 8 -1.01 9.59 -2.68
C ASN A 8 -2.03 9.34 -3.80
N GLY A 9 -2.77 10.36 -4.25
CA GLY A 9 -3.63 10.25 -5.43
C GLY A 9 -2.85 9.82 -6.68
N PHE A 10 -1.64 10.35 -6.87
CA PHE A 10 -0.78 9.95 -7.97
C PHE A 10 -0.25 8.52 -7.83
N VAL A 11 -0.03 8.05 -6.59
CA VAL A 11 0.39 6.67 -6.31
C VAL A 11 -0.74 5.67 -6.54
N GLU A 12 -1.97 6.03 -6.18
CA GLU A 12 -3.17 5.19 -6.37
C GLU A 12 -3.40 4.86 -7.86
N VAL A 13 -3.14 5.81 -8.77
CA VAL A 13 -3.33 5.65 -10.22
C VAL A 13 -2.17 4.94 -10.95
N ILE A 14 -1.06 4.62 -10.27
CA ILE A 14 0.02 3.80 -10.85
C ILE A 14 -0.58 2.44 -11.23
N GLN A 15 -0.32 1.96 -12.45
CA GLN A 15 -0.85 0.66 -12.89
C GLN A 15 -0.12 -0.48 -12.17
N ASP A 16 -0.84 -1.54 -11.84
CA ASP A 16 -0.25 -2.70 -11.14
C ASP A 16 0.89 -3.33 -11.93
N GLN A 17 0.72 -3.39 -13.26
CA GLN A 17 1.75 -3.89 -14.17
C GLN A 17 3.05 -3.08 -14.06
N THR A 18 2.99 -1.77 -13.81
CA THR A 18 4.19 -0.95 -13.65
C THR A 18 5.03 -1.39 -12.45
N ILE A 19 4.39 -1.72 -11.32
CA ILE A 19 5.09 -2.21 -10.13
C ILE A 19 5.68 -3.61 -10.39
N ILE A 20 4.92 -4.48 -11.08
CA ILE A 20 5.39 -5.82 -11.46
C ILE A 20 6.58 -5.75 -12.44
N ASP A 21 6.56 -4.82 -13.39
CA ASP A 21 7.66 -4.63 -14.35
C ASP A 21 8.93 -4.11 -13.65
N ILE A 22 8.79 -3.20 -12.68
CA ILE A 22 9.92 -2.75 -11.83
C ILE A 22 10.51 -3.93 -11.07
N CYS A 23 9.65 -4.73 -10.42
CA CYS A 23 10.07 -5.94 -9.72
C CYS A 23 10.84 -6.91 -10.64
N HIS A 24 10.36 -7.16 -11.85
CA HIS A 24 11.04 -8.00 -12.84
C HIS A 24 12.41 -7.45 -13.26
N ALA A 25 12.61 -6.14 -13.20
CA ALA A 25 13.87 -5.50 -13.56
C ALA A 25 14.89 -5.48 -12.40
N GLN A 26 14.47 -5.78 -11.18
CA GLN A 26 15.37 -5.84 -10.01
C GLN A 26 16.26 -7.09 -10.06
N PRO A 27 17.53 -6.99 -9.61
CA PRO A 27 18.37 -8.16 -9.37
C PRO A 27 17.72 -9.12 -8.36
N GLY A 28 17.88 -10.43 -8.56
CA GLY A 28 17.14 -11.45 -7.80
C GLY A 28 17.40 -11.47 -6.28
N ASP A 29 18.57 -11.00 -5.83
CA ASP A 29 18.95 -10.91 -4.41
C ASP A 29 18.33 -9.72 -3.67
N VAL A 30 17.84 -8.72 -4.42
CA VAL A 30 17.22 -7.49 -3.89
C VAL A 30 15.83 -7.25 -4.47
N GLN A 31 15.22 -8.29 -5.05
CA GLN A 31 13.90 -8.22 -5.62
C GLN A 31 12.86 -8.00 -4.51
N GLY A 32 12.04 -6.98 -4.70
CA GLY A 32 10.94 -6.64 -3.81
C GLY A 32 9.80 -7.64 -3.94
N LEU A 33 8.94 -7.62 -2.93
CA LEU A 33 7.77 -8.49 -2.84
C LEU A 33 6.49 -7.66 -3.03
N PRO A 34 5.88 -7.65 -4.23
CA PRO A 34 4.55 -7.10 -4.40
C PRO A 34 3.52 -7.99 -3.71
N ILE A 35 2.60 -7.38 -2.97
CA ILE A 35 1.49 -8.09 -2.34
C ILE A 35 0.16 -7.73 -3.00
N ILE A 36 -0.74 -8.70 -3.08
CA ILE A 36 -2.06 -8.57 -3.66
C ILE A 36 -3.06 -8.34 -2.54
N VAL A 37 -3.86 -7.29 -2.69
CA VAL A 37 -4.85 -6.86 -1.71
C VAL A 37 -6.19 -6.58 -2.39
N PRO A 38 -7.32 -6.85 -1.70
CA PRO A 38 -8.65 -6.59 -2.24
C PRO A 38 -8.98 -5.10 -2.17
N VAL A 39 -9.66 -4.60 -3.20
CA VAL A 39 -10.16 -3.22 -3.26
C VAL A 39 -11.66 -3.27 -3.49
N ALA A 40 -12.42 -2.63 -2.59
CA ALA A 40 -13.87 -2.52 -2.76
C ALA A 40 -14.15 -1.53 -3.88
N VAL A 41 -15.01 -1.91 -4.82
CA VAL A 41 -15.24 -1.14 -6.04
C VAL A 41 -16.66 -0.60 -6.18
N ALA A 42 -17.65 -1.30 -5.66
CA ALA A 42 -19.04 -0.88 -5.66
C ALA A 42 -19.84 -1.71 -4.66
N VAL A 43 -21.04 -1.25 -4.33
CA VAL A 43 -22.06 -2.07 -3.66
C VAL A 43 -22.61 -3.08 -4.68
N GLU A 44 -22.71 -4.34 -4.28
CA GLU A 44 -23.36 -5.40 -5.05
C GLU A 44 -24.84 -5.51 -4.68
N THR A 45 -25.14 -5.56 -3.38
CA THR A 45 -26.49 -5.76 -2.85
C THR A 45 -26.81 -4.75 -1.74
N VAL A 46 -28.11 -4.52 -1.54
CA VAL A 46 -28.64 -3.66 -0.48
C VAL A 46 -29.61 -4.50 0.36
N ALA A 47 -29.47 -4.46 1.67
CA ALA A 47 -30.33 -5.14 2.62
C ALA A 47 -30.79 -4.14 3.70
N ASP A 48 -32.09 -4.12 4.01
CA ASP A 48 -32.69 -3.30 5.06
C ASP A 48 -32.44 -1.77 4.99
N GLY A 49 -32.05 -1.28 3.83
CA GLY A 49 -31.73 0.12 3.57
C GLY A 49 -30.24 0.44 3.53
N GLU A 50 -29.38 -0.55 3.79
CA GLU A 50 -27.93 -0.39 3.91
C GLU A 50 -27.17 -1.20 2.86
N PRO A 51 -25.94 -0.79 2.49
CA PRO A 51 -25.03 -1.64 1.72
C PRO A 51 -24.80 -2.97 2.45
N ASP A 52 -24.90 -4.07 1.72
CA ASP A 52 -24.77 -5.43 2.29
C ASP A 52 -23.53 -6.13 1.73
N GLU A 53 -23.54 -6.52 0.46
CA GLU A 53 -22.38 -7.08 -0.23
C GLU A 53 -21.67 -6.04 -1.10
N PHE A 54 -20.36 -6.24 -1.31
CA PHE A 54 -19.53 -5.39 -2.15
C PHE A 54 -18.88 -6.18 -3.28
N LYS A 55 -18.67 -5.50 -4.41
CA LYS A 55 -17.81 -5.94 -5.51
C LYS A 55 -16.37 -5.66 -5.15
N PHE A 56 -15.49 -6.61 -5.46
CA PHE A 56 -14.05 -6.45 -5.28
C PHE A 56 -13.26 -6.70 -6.58
N VAL A 57 -12.15 -5.98 -6.69
CA VAL A 57 -11.04 -6.31 -7.59
C VAL A 57 -9.79 -6.54 -6.76
N LEU A 58 -8.75 -7.12 -7.37
CA LEU A 58 -7.45 -7.27 -6.70
C LEU A 58 -6.41 -6.37 -7.31
N ARG A 59 -5.62 -5.72 -6.45
CA ARG A 59 -4.56 -4.80 -6.85
C ARG A 59 -3.27 -5.05 -6.10
N ILE A 60 -2.18 -4.47 -6.61
CA ILE A 60 -0.90 -4.46 -5.90
C ILE A 60 -0.93 -3.40 -4.79
N GLY A 61 -0.64 -3.85 -3.58
CA GLY A 61 -0.51 -3.06 -2.39
C GLY A 61 0.53 -1.94 -2.50
N ARG A 62 0.25 -0.77 -1.91
CA ARG A 62 1.12 0.44 -2.01
C ARG A 62 0.97 1.45 -0.88
N PHE A 63 0.00 1.26 0.00
CA PHE A 63 -0.28 2.11 1.16
C PHE A 63 -0.10 1.34 2.47
N GLY A 64 0.13 2.07 3.57
CA GLY A 64 0.55 1.50 4.86
C GLY A 64 2.01 1.02 4.89
N TRP A 65 2.51 0.55 6.03
CA TRP A 65 3.91 0.12 6.18
C TRP A 65 4.20 -1.27 5.60
N LYS A 66 3.17 -2.12 5.50
CA LYS A 66 3.20 -3.47 4.94
C LYS A 66 2.58 -3.54 3.56
N ALA A 67 2.38 -2.41 2.87
CA ALA A 67 1.72 -2.33 1.57
C ALA A 67 0.30 -2.92 1.57
N GLN A 68 -0.31 -3.08 2.74
CA GLN A 68 -1.60 -3.72 3.00
C GLN A 68 -2.80 -3.19 2.20
N GLU A 69 -2.69 -1.98 1.64
CA GLU A 69 -3.80 -1.30 0.99
C GLU A 69 -3.39 -0.80 -0.40
N ALA A 70 -4.33 -0.86 -1.35
CA ALA A 70 -4.13 -0.41 -2.73
C ALA A 70 -5.08 0.72 -3.15
N SER A 71 -6.07 1.05 -2.32
CA SER A 71 -6.94 2.21 -2.49
C SER A 71 -6.89 3.10 -1.26
N LEU A 72 -6.98 4.41 -1.50
CA LEU A 72 -7.10 5.40 -0.44
C LEU A 72 -8.43 5.32 0.30
N LEU A 73 -9.49 4.81 -0.33
CA LEU A 73 -10.76 4.56 0.35
C LEU A 73 -10.63 3.41 1.37
N ASN A 74 -10.14 2.25 0.93
CA ASN A 74 -9.87 1.13 1.83
C ASN A 74 -8.89 1.54 2.93
N PHE A 75 -7.83 2.28 2.59
CA PHE A 75 -6.88 2.80 3.57
C PHE A 75 -7.54 3.73 4.60
N SER A 76 -8.43 4.64 4.18
CA SER A 76 -9.19 5.51 5.09
C SER A 76 -10.12 4.70 6.00
N ALA A 77 -10.93 3.81 5.44
CA ALA A 77 -11.89 3.00 6.20
C ALA A 77 -11.19 2.05 7.19
N ASN A 78 -10.04 1.48 6.77
CA ASN A 78 -9.22 0.67 7.65
C ASN A 78 -8.62 1.50 8.78
N ALA A 79 -8.17 2.73 8.47
CA ALA A 79 -7.60 3.63 9.47
C ALA A 79 -8.66 4.12 10.49
N TYR A 80 -9.88 4.35 10.04
CA TYR A 80 -11.02 4.70 10.88
C TYR A 80 -11.23 3.63 11.96
N LEU A 81 -11.30 2.36 11.56
CA LEU A 81 -11.50 1.27 12.52
C LEU A 81 -10.28 1.05 13.44
N ASN A 82 -9.07 0.96 12.88
CA ASN A 82 -7.92 0.46 13.63
C ASN A 82 -7.20 1.54 14.46
N GLU A 83 -7.29 2.81 14.07
CA GLU A 83 -6.58 3.90 14.71
C GLU A 83 -7.53 4.81 15.50
N MET A 84 -8.79 4.91 15.08
CA MET A 84 -9.78 5.81 15.69
C MET A 84 -10.94 5.09 16.38
N GLY A 85 -11.19 3.82 16.06
CA GLY A 85 -12.36 3.08 16.56
C GLY A 85 -13.66 3.60 15.96
N ILE A 86 -13.66 3.94 14.66
CA ILE A 86 -14.84 4.39 13.92
C ILE A 86 -15.14 3.33 12.87
N THR A 87 -16.34 2.75 12.91
CA THR A 87 -16.81 1.77 11.93
C THR A 87 -17.38 2.47 10.68
N SER A 88 -17.45 1.71 9.59
CA SER A 88 -17.94 2.17 8.28
C SER A 88 -18.62 1.01 7.54
N PRO A 89 -19.37 1.23 6.44
CA PRO A 89 -19.93 0.15 5.64
C PRO A 89 -18.92 -0.93 5.22
N LEU A 90 -17.66 -0.55 4.96
CA LEU A 90 -16.59 -1.50 4.64
C LEU A 90 -16.06 -2.24 5.88
N GLN A 91 -16.14 -1.62 7.07
CA GLN A 91 -15.64 -2.14 8.34
C GLN A 91 -16.70 -1.96 9.45
N PRO A 92 -17.82 -2.69 9.40
CA PRO A 92 -19.00 -2.37 10.20
C PRO A 92 -19.02 -3.04 11.58
N ASN A 93 -17.89 -3.59 12.01
CA ASN A 93 -17.81 -4.29 13.29
C ASN A 93 -16.57 -3.83 14.04
N GLU A 94 -16.79 -3.53 15.31
CA GLU A 94 -15.74 -3.09 16.21
C GLU A 94 -14.58 -4.07 16.38
N ASN A 95 -13.42 -3.49 16.69
CA ASN A 95 -12.25 -4.26 17.02
C ASN A 95 -12.39 -4.92 18.39
N LYS A 96 -11.92 -6.17 18.48
CA LYS A 96 -11.94 -6.89 19.76
C LYS A 96 -10.75 -6.48 20.62
N SER A 97 -10.96 -6.30 21.93
CA SER A 97 -9.87 -6.07 22.88
C SER A 97 -9.34 -7.40 23.41
N ASN A 98 -8.12 -7.79 23.00
CA ASN A 98 -7.54 -9.10 23.32
C ASN A 98 -8.47 -10.28 22.99
N GLY A 99 -9.16 -10.19 21.84
CA GLY A 99 -10.12 -11.20 21.39
C GLY A 99 -11.47 -11.16 22.13
N ARG A 100 -11.68 -10.23 23.07
CA ARG A 100 -12.95 -10.03 23.76
C ARG A 100 -13.82 -9.04 23.03
N ASP A 101 -15.11 -9.34 22.97
CA ASP A 101 -16.11 -8.43 22.45
C ASP A 101 -16.21 -7.18 23.34
N VAL A 102 -16.24 -6.01 22.69
CA VAL A 102 -16.30 -4.70 23.34
C VAL A 102 -17.63 -3.99 23.09
N SER A 103 -18.54 -4.58 22.31
CA SER A 103 -19.85 -4.00 21.95
C SER A 103 -20.68 -3.57 23.17
N GLN A 104 -20.49 -4.19 24.34
CA GLN A 104 -21.16 -3.77 25.57
C GLN A 104 -20.73 -2.39 26.09
N PHE A 105 -19.59 -1.87 25.64
CA PHE A 105 -19.02 -0.57 26.02
C PHE A 105 -19.21 0.49 24.94
N ASP A 106 -19.80 0.08 23.82
CA ASP A 106 -20.17 0.96 22.72
C ASP A 106 -21.68 1.19 22.78
N GLU A 107 -22.05 2.46 22.99
CA GLU A 107 -23.44 2.89 23.06
C GLU A 107 -23.90 3.54 21.74
N VAL A 108 -23.00 3.67 20.78
CA VAL A 108 -23.28 4.22 19.45
C VAL A 108 -23.65 3.06 18.52
N ALA A 109 -24.47 3.36 17.51
CA ALA A 109 -24.89 2.35 16.56
C ALA A 109 -23.88 2.26 15.41
N ASP A 110 -23.37 1.06 15.18
CA ASP A 110 -22.54 0.76 14.01
C ASP A 110 -23.37 0.75 12.70
N PRO A 111 -22.83 1.24 11.57
CA PRO A 111 -21.55 1.93 11.48
C PRO A 111 -21.61 3.42 11.89
N GLU A 112 -20.61 3.97 12.59
CA GLU A 112 -20.60 5.42 12.91
C GLU A 112 -20.52 6.32 11.67
N ASP A 113 -19.70 5.93 10.68
CA ASP A 113 -19.64 6.60 9.38
C ASP A 113 -20.61 5.90 8.41
N GLU A 114 -21.90 6.21 8.55
CA GLU A 114 -22.99 5.58 7.79
C GLU A 114 -22.90 5.82 6.28
N ALA A 115 -23.44 4.88 5.50
CA ALA A 115 -23.62 5.10 4.07
C ALA A 115 -24.67 6.20 3.85
N GLN A 116 -24.38 7.18 2.99
CA GLN A 116 -25.29 8.30 2.77
C GLN A 116 -26.26 8.02 1.61
N PRO A 117 -27.58 7.95 1.82
CA PRO A 117 -28.57 7.86 0.74
C PRO A 117 -28.66 9.15 -0.08
N LYS A 118 -29.08 9.03 -1.35
CA LYS A 118 -29.44 10.21 -2.15
C LYS A 118 -30.69 10.90 -1.56
N SER A 119 -30.76 12.23 -1.64
CA SER A 119 -31.89 12.99 -1.09
C SER A 119 -33.19 12.86 -1.91
N ASN A 120 -33.11 12.32 -3.14
CA ASN A 120 -34.22 12.27 -4.10
C ASN A 120 -34.73 10.84 -4.37
N LEU A 121 -34.67 9.96 -3.36
CA LEU A 121 -35.17 8.59 -3.50
C LEU A 121 -36.67 8.52 -3.74
N SER A 122 -37.09 7.56 -4.57
CA SER A 122 -38.50 7.21 -4.78
C SER A 122 -39.08 6.33 -3.68
N THR A 123 -38.24 5.81 -2.79
CA THR A 123 -38.57 4.90 -1.69
C THR A 123 -38.12 5.51 -0.35
N PRO A 124 -38.73 5.10 0.79
CA PRO A 124 -38.32 5.61 2.11
C PRO A 124 -36.89 5.25 2.52
N LYS A 125 -36.36 4.15 1.97
CA LYS A 125 -34.99 3.66 2.18
C LYS A 125 -34.37 3.26 0.84
N PRO A 126 -33.03 3.21 0.74
CA PRO A 126 -32.32 2.59 -0.38
C PRO A 126 -32.78 1.15 -0.62
N THR A 127 -32.88 0.77 -1.89
CA THR A 127 -33.23 -0.60 -2.32
C THR A 127 -32.29 -1.16 -3.37
N LYS A 128 -31.44 -0.32 -3.97
CA LYS A 128 -30.46 -0.71 -4.98
C LYS A 128 -29.13 0.01 -4.77
N PRO A 129 -28.00 -0.55 -5.23
CA PRO A 129 -26.67 0.05 -5.09
C PRO A 129 -26.57 1.53 -5.50
N ASP A 130 -27.29 1.92 -6.56
CA ASP A 130 -27.26 3.29 -7.09
C ASP A 130 -28.06 4.30 -6.24
N ASP A 131 -28.69 3.89 -5.14
CA ASP A 131 -29.46 4.77 -4.27
C ASP A 131 -28.59 5.57 -3.29
N PHE A 132 -27.30 5.24 -3.18
CA PHE A 132 -26.36 5.92 -2.28
C PHE A 132 -25.58 7.04 -2.98
N LEU A 133 -25.34 8.12 -2.26
CA LEU A 133 -24.40 9.17 -2.62
C LEU A 133 -22.97 8.83 -2.13
N HIS A 134 -22.85 8.33 -0.89
CA HIS A 134 -21.59 7.87 -0.29
C HIS A 134 -21.78 6.44 0.25
N PRO A 135 -21.73 5.40 -0.61
CA PRO A 135 -21.99 4.03 -0.22
C PRO A 135 -20.96 3.42 0.76
N PHE A 136 -19.81 4.06 0.95
CA PHE A 136 -18.73 3.54 1.79
C PHE A 136 -18.50 4.32 3.09
N GLY A 137 -19.37 5.28 3.39
CA GLY A 137 -19.19 6.27 4.47
C GLY A 137 -18.83 7.65 3.91
N GLU A 138 -19.52 8.69 4.37
CA GLU A 138 -19.27 10.07 3.91
C GLU A 138 -17.87 10.53 4.31
N ASP A 139 -17.45 10.22 5.53
CA ASP A 139 -16.19 10.69 6.09
C ASP A 139 -14.98 9.96 5.49
N ALA A 140 -15.05 8.63 5.37
CA ALA A 140 -14.01 7.83 4.72
C ALA A 140 -13.79 8.25 3.26
N GLU A 141 -14.88 8.51 2.52
CA GLU A 141 -14.82 9.02 1.15
C GLU A 141 -14.27 10.45 1.08
N ALA A 142 -14.68 11.33 2.01
CA ALA A 142 -14.18 12.71 2.09
C ALA A 142 -12.68 12.74 2.36
N PHE A 143 -12.18 11.91 3.30
CA PHE A 143 -10.76 11.85 3.60
C PHE A 143 -9.95 11.24 2.44
N ALA A 144 -10.48 10.22 1.77
CA ALA A 144 -9.87 9.68 0.55
C ALA A 144 -9.78 10.76 -0.54
N ARG A 145 -10.85 11.54 -0.76
CA ARG A 145 -10.87 12.67 -1.70
C ARG A 145 -9.85 13.75 -1.34
N PHE A 146 -9.71 14.07 -0.05
CA PHE A 146 -8.68 14.99 0.43
C PHE A 146 -7.28 14.49 0.04
N MET A 147 -6.93 13.26 0.39
CA MET A 147 -5.62 12.67 0.07
C MET A 147 -5.35 12.65 -1.44
N ARG A 148 -6.35 12.30 -2.25
CA ARG A 148 -6.28 12.31 -3.72
C ARG A 148 -6.01 13.70 -4.30
N SER A 149 -6.44 14.75 -3.59
CA SER A 149 -6.32 16.14 -4.02
C SER A 149 -4.99 16.80 -3.65
N THR A 150 -4.15 16.11 -2.87
CA THR A 150 -2.86 16.64 -2.43
C THR A 150 -1.79 16.56 -3.52
N LYS A 151 -0.92 17.57 -3.60
CA LYS A 151 0.28 17.53 -4.46
C LYS A 151 1.37 16.65 -3.84
N VAL A 152 2.27 16.14 -4.67
CA VAL A 152 3.52 15.53 -4.20
C VAL A 152 4.37 16.58 -3.47
N PRO A 153 5.12 16.21 -2.41
CA PRO A 153 6.10 17.10 -1.81
C PRO A 153 7.11 17.61 -2.86
N PRO A 154 7.33 18.93 -2.99
CA PRO A 154 8.32 19.45 -3.92
C PRO A 154 9.73 19.16 -3.41
N ARG A 155 10.68 18.99 -4.34
CA ARG A 155 12.11 19.05 -4.01
C ARG A 155 12.47 20.43 -3.44
N ASP A 156 13.54 20.49 -2.68
CA ASP A 156 14.05 21.75 -2.14
C ASP A 156 14.58 22.64 -3.27
N PHE A 157 13.84 23.70 -3.56
CA PHE A 157 14.15 24.67 -4.62
C PHE A 157 15.55 25.26 -4.48
N ALA A 158 16.01 25.56 -3.26
CA ALA A 158 17.31 26.18 -3.05
C ALA A 158 18.46 25.21 -3.38
N LEU A 159 18.26 23.92 -3.19
CA LEU A 159 19.26 22.90 -3.53
C LEU A 159 19.18 22.45 -4.99
N THR A 160 18.01 22.56 -5.64
CA THR A 160 17.84 22.10 -7.03
C THR A 160 18.01 23.18 -8.09
N GLU A 161 17.68 24.45 -7.79
CA GLU A 161 17.65 25.53 -8.78
C GLU A 161 18.75 26.58 -8.61
N LEU A 162 19.45 26.63 -7.47
CA LEU A 162 20.66 27.45 -7.37
C LEU A 162 21.82 26.75 -8.09
N ASP A 163 22.41 27.43 -9.07
CA ASP A 163 23.50 26.89 -9.90
C ASP A 163 24.66 26.33 -9.07
N ILE A 164 24.93 26.89 -7.89
CA ILE A 164 26.01 26.45 -7.00
C ILE A 164 25.84 25.04 -6.43
N PHE A 165 24.60 24.54 -6.27
CA PHE A 165 24.32 23.22 -5.70
C PHE A 165 23.82 22.21 -6.73
N LYS A 166 23.43 22.68 -7.91
CA LYS A 166 22.86 21.84 -8.98
C LYS A 166 23.79 20.69 -9.39
N ASP A 167 25.08 20.99 -9.58
CA ASP A 167 26.06 19.96 -9.92
C ASP A 167 26.32 18.98 -8.77
N VAL A 168 26.28 19.47 -7.53
CA VAL A 168 26.44 18.66 -6.31
C VAL A 168 25.26 17.69 -6.14
N VAL A 169 24.03 18.18 -6.29
CA VAL A 169 22.81 17.36 -6.23
C VAL A 169 22.80 16.32 -7.35
N LYS A 170 23.19 16.70 -8.57
CA LYS A 170 23.29 15.78 -9.70
C LYS A 170 24.36 14.71 -9.47
N ALA A 171 25.51 15.07 -8.91
CA ALA A 171 26.54 14.11 -8.52
C ALA A 171 26.05 13.16 -7.42
N GLY A 172 25.31 13.67 -6.42
CA GLY A 172 24.69 12.86 -5.38
C GLY A 172 23.65 11.88 -5.90
N GLU A 173 22.79 12.31 -6.83
CA GLU A 173 21.80 11.45 -7.51
C GLU A 173 22.48 10.36 -8.36
N LYS A 174 23.62 10.70 -8.98
CA LYS A 174 24.45 9.71 -9.67
C LYS A 174 25.02 8.69 -8.69
N ILE A 175 25.61 9.12 -7.57
CA ILE A 175 26.13 8.24 -6.53
C ILE A 175 25.02 7.32 -6.01
N PHE A 176 23.83 7.86 -5.73
CA PHE A 176 22.65 7.10 -5.30
C PHE A 176 22.32 5.94 -6.26
N SER A 177 22.45 6.18 -7.56
CA SER A 177 22.25 5.15 -8.58
C SER A 177 23.43 4.17 -8.65
N ASP A 178 24.66 4.68 -8.62
CA ASP A 178 25.90 3.89 -8.72
C ASP A 178 26.05 2.89 -7.55
N ILE A 179 25.64 3.28 -6.33
CA ILE A 179 25.66 2.40 -5.15
C ILE A 179 24.38 1.55 -5.00
N LYS A 180 23.55 1.49 -6.05
CA LYS A 180 22.34 0.66 -6.15
C LYS A 180 21.18 1.03 -5.22
N CYS A 181 21.17 2.20 -4.57
CA CYS A 181 20.00 2.64 -3.80
C CYS A 181 18.75 2.72 -4.68
N ALA A 182 18.91 3.16 -5.93
CA ALA A 182 17.84 3.32 -6.91
C ALA A 182 17.13 2.02 -7.32
N VAL A 183 17.65 0.85 -6.93
CA VAL A 183 17.04 -0.44 -7.25
C VAL A 183 15.73 -0.62 -6.49
N CYS A 184 15.71 -0.36 -5.18
CA CYS A 184 14.49 -0.38 -4.36
C CYS A 184 13.84 1.02 -4.32
N HIS A 185 14.67 2.06 -4.18
CA HIS A 185 14.21 3.44 -4.22
C HIS A 185 14.06 3.97 -5.65
N THR A 186 13.15 3.35 -6.41
CA THR A 186 12.90 3.64 -7.84
C THR A 186 12.64 5.14 -8.05
N PRO A 187 13.50 5.85 -8.83
CA PRO A 187 13.48 7.31 -8.86
C PRO A 187 12.18 7.94 -9.35
N GLN A 188 11.54 7.36 -10.37
CA GLN A 188 10.46 8.03 -11.07
C GLN A 188 9.38 7.10 -11.60
N TYR A 189 8.17 7.65 -11.75
CA TYR A 189 7.03 7.07 -12.44
C TYR A 189 6.42 8.09 -13.39
N ILE A 190 5.75 7.61 -14.42
CA ILE A 190 4.84 8.42 -15.23
C ILE A 190 3.44 7.88 -15.00
N THR A 191 2.56 8.72 -14.48
CA THR A 191 1.14 8.36 -14.34
C THR A 191 0.50 8.18 -15.71
N PRO A 192 -0.46 7.25 -15.85
CA PRO A 192 -1.10 7.01 -17.13
C PRO A 192 -1.80 8.26 -17.69
N PRO A 193 -2.06 8.34 -19.01
CA PRO A 193 -2.86 9.42 -19.56
C PRO A 193 -4.24 9.52 -18.91
N ALA A 194 -4.78 10.73 -18.84
CA ALA A 194 -6.16 10.94 -18.40
C ALA A 194 -7.15 10.11 -19.24
N GLY A 195 -8.18 9.56 -18.62
CA GLY A 195 -9.12 8.64 -19.25
C GLY A 195 -8.63 7.19 -19.38
N THR A 196 -7.37 6.89 -19.02
CA THR A 196 -6.90 5.51 -18.99
C THR A 196 -7.61 4.71 -17.90
N PRO A 197 -8.23 3.55 -18.19
CA PRO A 197 -8.79 2.69 -17.15
C PRO A 197 -7.73 2.23 -16.14
N ILE A 198 -8.07 2.22 -14.87
CA ILE A 198 -7.21 1.62 -13.85
C ILE A 198 -7.38 0.10 -13.93
N ARG A 199 -6.31 -0.63 -14.29
CA ARG A 199 -6.39 -2.07 -14.55
C ARG A 199 -5.88 -2.88 -13.33
N PRO A 200 -6.77 -3.53 -12.57
CA PRO A 200 -6.42 -4.48 -11.54
C PRO A 200 -5.81 -5.73 -12.15
N ILE A 201 -5.12 -6.51 -11.33
CA ILE A 201 -4.53 -7.77 -11.78
C ILE A 201 -5.59 -8.87 -12.01
N TRP A 202 -6.73 -8.80 -11.31
CA TRP A 202 -7.85 -9.73 -11.41
C TRP A 202 -9.19 -8.99 -11.55
N ARG A 203 -10.16 -9.59 -12.26
CA ARG A 203 -11.44 -8.98 -12.67
C ARG A 203 -11.28 -7.64 -13.39
N ARG A 204 -10.43 -7.63 -14.43
CA ARG A 204 -10.08 -6.45 -15.26
C ARG A 204 -11.25 -5.72 -15.94
N ASN A 205 -12.40 -6.37 -16.10
CA ASN A 205 -13.59 -5.74 -16.69
C ASN A 205 -14.51 -5.10 -15.63
N ASN A 206 -14.27 -5.39 -14.36
CA ASN A 206 -15.02 -4.87 -13.21
C ASN A 206 -14.24 -3.75 -12.50
N SER A 207 -13.22 -3.22 -13.18
CA SER A 207 -12.30 -2.18 -12.74
C SER A 207 -12.93 -0.80 -12.75
N ILE A 208 -14.09 -0.69 -12.12
CA ILE A 208 -14.74 0.58 -11.87
C ILE A 208 -14.68 0.75 -10.37
N PRO A 209 -13.51 1.11 -9.78
CA PRO A 209 -13.37 1.19 -8.35
C PRO A 209 -14.18 2.36 -7.79
N GLY A 210 -14.51 2.26 -6.51
CA GLY A 210 -14.96 3.33 -5.59
C GLY A 210 -13.85 4.36 -5.35
N ILE A 211 -13.10 4.65 -6.40
CA ILE A 211 -12.22 5.78 -6.54
C ILE A 211 -13.08 6.96 -7.00
N ASP A 212 -13.90 7.48 -6.10
CA ASP A 212 -14.39 8.85 -6.28
C ASP A 212 -13.15 9.78 -6.25
N PHE A 213 -12.58 10.00 -7.44
CA PHE A 213 -11.56 11.01 -7.70
C PHE A 213 -12.21 12.37 -8.04
N GLY A 214 -13.52 12.52 -7.82
CA GLY A 214 -14.33 13.66 -8.22
C GLY A 214 -15.72 13.24 -8.70
N ARG A 215 -16.71 14.11 -8.46
CA ARG A 215 -18.17 13.97 -8.75
C ARG A 215 -18.55 13.84 -10.24
N ASP A 216 -17.69 13.31 -11.11
CA ASP A 216 -17.97 13.22 -12.54
C ASP A 216 -18.17 11.78 -13.00
N ASP A 217 -18.92 11.64 -14.09
CA ASP A 217 -19.36 10.43 -14.82
C ASP A 217 -18.24 9.49 -15.34
N LYS A 218 -16.99 9.69 -14.91
CA LYS A 218 -15.79 8.96 -15.34
C LYS A 218 -15.19 8.14 -14.19
N GLN A 219 -16.01 7.31 -13.56
CA GLN A 219 -15.55 6.33 -12.58
C GLN A 219 -14.61 5.32 -13.25
N GLY A 220 -13.57 4.87 -12.55
CA GLY A 220 -12.68 3.81 -13.06
C GLY A 220 -11.53 4.23 -13.96
N VAL A 221 -11.36 5.52 -14.26
CA VAL A 221 -10.27 6.02 -15.12
C VAL A 221 -9.39 7.04 -14.40
N VAL A 222 -8.19 7.25 -14.93
CA VAL A 222 -7.26 8.29 -14.43
C VAL A 222 -7.85 9.69 -14.70
N PRO A 223 -8.03 10.55 -13.67
CA PRO A 223 -8.52 11.92 -13.85
C PRO A 223 -7.50 12.81 -14.58
N GLU A 224 -7.97 13.92 -15.15
CA GLU A 224 -7.11 14.90 -15.82
C GLU A 224 -6.03 15.46 -14.88
N ALA A 225 -6.38 15.74 -13.63
CA ALA A 225 -5.46 16.26 -12.63
C ALA A 225 -4.29 15.29 -12.34
N LEU A 226 -4.52 13.98 -12.47
CA LEU A 226 -3.56 12.93 -12.14
C LEU A 226 -2.87 12.33 -13.36
N GLY A 227 -3.32 12.63 -14.58
CA GLY A 227 -2.78 12.03 -15.80
C GLY A 227 -1.51 12.69 -16.34
N ASN A 228 -0.65 11.89 -16.99
CA ASN A 228 0.58 12.33 -17.67
C ASN A 228 1.55 13.14 -16.77
N LYS A 229 1.60 12.83 -15.48
CA LYS A 229 2.52 13.46 -14.51
C LYS A 229 3.75 12.60 -14.28
N ILE A 230 4.91 13.26 -14.25
CA ILE A 230 6.16 12.67 -13.77
C ILE A 230 6.18 12.78 -12.25
N LEU A 231 6.24 11.63 -11.58
CA LEU A 231 6.40 11.53 -10.14
C LEU A 231 7.83 11.14 -9.81
N ARG A 232 8.36 11.65 -8.71
CA ARG A 232 9.71 11.29 -8.23
C ARG A 232 9.69 10.81 -6.78
N PRO A 233 9.04 9.66 -6.48
CA PRO A 233 8.88 9.20 -5.11
C PRO A 233 10.14 8.54 -4.53
N PHE A 234 11.07 8.05 -5.37
CA PHE A 234 12.20 7.24 -4.90
C PHE A 234 11.75 6.02 -4.08
N SER A 235 10.84 5.24 -4.67
CA SER A 235 10.24 4.06 -4.04
C SER A 235 9.64 3.15 -5.11
N ASP A 236 9.81 1.86 -4.96
CA ASP A 236 9.12 0.83 -5.74
C ASP A 236 7.76 0.42 -5.15
N PHE A 237 7.41 0.92 -3.97
CA PHE A 237 6.22 0.59 -3.19
C PHE A 237 6.08 -0.89 -2.80
N MET A 238 7.12 -1.70 -2.98
CA MET A 238 7.13 -3.13 -2.65
C MET A 238 7.69 -3.37 -1.25
N LEU A 239 7.47 -4.58 -0.73
CA LEU A 239 8.03 -5.04 0.53
C LEU A 239 9.48 -5.49 0.36
N HIS A 240 10.36 -5.05 1.27
CA HIS A 240 11.75 -5.46 1.34
C HIS A 240 12.17 -5.80 2.77
N ASP A 241 13.01 -6.82 2.92
CA ASP A 241 13.74 -7.08 4.16
C ASP A 241 15.08 -6.34 4.12
N ILE A 242 15.18 -5.27 4.90
CA ILE A 242 16.42 -4.51 5.10
C ILE A 242 17.01 -4.73 6.51
N GLY A 243 16.52 -5.74 7.24
CA GLY A 243 16.88 -6.11 8.60
C GLY A 243 16.40 -5.16 9.70
N THR A 244 15.48 -4.27 9.37
CA THR A 244 14.76 -3.42 10.32
C THR A 244 13.27 -3.75 10.32
N GLY A 245 12.89 -5.01 10.13
CA GLY A 245 11.49 -5.42 10.20
C GLY A 245 10.91 -5.37 11.62
N ASP A 246 9.59 -5.44 11.72
CA ASP A 246 8.83 -5.46 12.98
C ASP A 246 8.48 -6.88 13.47
N GLY A 247 8.79 -7.92 12.67
CA GLY A 247 8.41 -9.30 12.95
C GLY A 247 6.92 -9.58 12.75
N ILE A 248 6.15 -8.61 12.24
CA ILE A 248 4.70 -8.72 12.04
C ILE A 248 4.45 -9.26 10.64
N VAL A 249 3.84 -10.45 10.58
CA VAL A 249 3.41 -11.03 9.32
C VAL A 249 2.27 -10.20 8.74
N GLN A 250 2.39 -9.85 7.46
CA GLN A 250 1.28 -9.31 6.71
C GLN A 250 0.29 -10.45 6.42
N THR A 251 -0.81 -10.48 7.17
CA THR A 251 -1.92 -11.44 7.01
C THR A 251 -3.20 -10.72 6.61
N GLN A 252 -4.21 -11.49 6.21
CA GLN A 252 -5.54 -10.96 5.91
C GLN A 252 -6.23 -10.49 7.19
N ASP A 253 -5.75 -10.90 8.38
CA ASP A 253 -6.34 -10.54 9.67
C ASP A 253 -5.54 -9.45 10.40
N ALA A 254 -4.28 -9.20 10.02
CA ALA A 254 -3.45 -8.12 10.56
C ALA A 254 -4.12 -6.76 10.35
N GLN A 255 -5.00 -6.70 9.36
CA GLN A 255 -5.99 -5.65 9.15
C GLN A 255 -7.23 -6.33 8.60
N ARG A 256 -8.34 -6.32 9.35
CA ARG A 256 -9.62 -6.89 8.87
C ARG A 256 -9.86 -6.38 7.45
N PRO A 257 -9.96 -7.26 6.44
CA PRO A 257 -10.21 -6.80 5.09
C PRO A 257 -11.66 -6.29 5.06
N ALA A 258 -12.00 -5.48 4.07
CA ALA A 258 -13.37 -4.98 3.97
C ALA A 258 -14.38 -6.16 3.96
N ARG A 259 -15.52 -5.98 4.64
CA ARG A 259 -16.55 -7.02 4.81
C ARG A 259 -16.81 -7.76 3.49
N GLY A 260 -16.65 -9.08 3.51
CA GLY A 260 -16.91 -9.96 2.35
C GLY A 260 -15.73 -10.16 1.39
N ALA A 261 -14.60 -9.51 1.60
CA ALA A 261 -13.41 -9.67 0.76
C ALA A 261 -12.81 -11.09 0.79
N GLU A 262 -13.03 -11.87 1.86
CA GLU A 262 -12.46 -13.20 2.03
C GLU A 262 -12.90 -14.17 0.92
N GLN A 263 -14.16 -14.09 0.50
CA GLN A 263 -14.70 -14.92 -0.57
C GLN A 263 -14.00 -14.62 -1.91
N TYR A 264 -13.68 -13.35 -2.16
CA TYR A 264 -12.99 -12.92 -3.37
C TYR A 264 -11.51 -13.33 -3.36
N LEU A 265 -10.85 -13.27 -2.20
CA LEU A 265 -9.49 -13.77 -2.04
C LEU A 265 -9.41 -15.28 -2.33
N GLN A 266 -10.36 -16.07 -1.82
CA GLN A 266 -10.44 -17.50 -2.09
C GLN A 266 -10.67 -17.81 -3.58
N GLN A 267 -11.60 -17.10 -4.24
CA GLN A 267 -11.82 -17.24 -5.68
C GLN A 267 -10.58 -16.90 -6.50
N ALA A 268 -9.90 -15.80 -6.15
CA ALA A 268 -8.76 -15.33 -6.89
C ALA A 268 -7.53 -16.23 -6.77
N GLN A 269 -7.34 -16.93 -5.64
CA GLN A 269 -6.29 -17.96 -5.50
C GLN A 269 -6.40 -19.06 -6.57
N GLN A 270 -7.61 -19.32 -7.07
CA GLN A 270 -7.86 -20.31 -8.12
C GLN A 270 -7.77 -19.72 -9.53
N ALA A 271 -7.63 -18.39 -9.67
CA ALA A 271 -7.61 -17.72 -10.97
C ALA A 271 -6.27 -17.98 -11.70
N PRO A 272 -6.29 -18.41 -12.98
CA PRO A 272 -5.06 -18.74 -13.73
C PRO A 272 -4.08 -17.58 -13.87
N GLU A 273 -4.56 -16.34 -13.95
CA GLU A 273 -3.73 -15.14 -13.96
C GLU A 273 -3.00 -14.91 -12.63
N ILE A 274 -3.64 -15.18 -11.49
CA ILE A 274 -3.03 -15.06 -10.17
C ILE A 274 -2.03 -16.19 -9.95
N GLN A 275 -2.41 -17.43 -10.26
CA GLN A 275 -1.52 -18.58 -10.16
C GLN A 275 -0.24 -18.39 -10.99
N ARG A 276 -0.34 -17.83 -12.19
CA ARG A 276 0.85 -17.52 -13.01
C ARG A 276 1.77 -16.49 -12.37
N LEU A 277 1.23 -15.49 -11.67
CA LEU A 277 2.03 -14.49 -10.95
C LEU A 277 2.68 -15.06 -9.68
N GLN A 278 2.08 -16.09 -9.07
CA GLN A 278 2.59 -16.77 -7.87
C GLN A 278 3.57 -17.91 -8.20
N GLN A 279 3.45 -18.55 -9.37
CA GLN A 279 4.25 -19.72 -9.78
C GLN A 279 5.49 -19.36 -10.61
N ALA A 280 5.83 -18.08 -10.73
CA ALA A 280 7.07 -17.68 -11.39
C ALA A 280 8.26 -18.34 -10.65
N PRO A 281 9.09 -19.17 -11.30
CA PRO A 281 10.14 -19.90 -10.62
C PRO A 281 11.14 -18.91 -9.99
N ALA A 282 11.31 -19.02 -8.67
CA ALA A 282 12.24 -18.22 -7.87
C ALA A 282 13.70 -18.31 -8.38
N GLU A 283 14.01 -19.37 -9.13
CA GLU A 283 15.35 -19.68 -9.64
C GLU A 283 15.81 -18.78 -10.81
N ALA A 284 14.95 -17.91 -11.35
CA ALA A 284 15.25 -17.10 -12.54
C ALA A 284 15.23 -15.57 -12.34
N GLY A 285 15.22 -15.07 -11.09
CA GLY A 285 15.12 -13.63 -10.83
C GLY A 285 13.81 -13.01 -11.32
N ARG A 286 12.74 -13.81 -11.47
CA ARG A 286 11.42 -13.34 -11.86
C ARG A 286 10.60 -13.00 -10.63
N CYS A 287 10.04 -11.79 -10.65
CA CYS A 287 9.10 -11.29 -9.64
C CYS A 287 8.04 -12.33 -9.27
N VAL A 288 8.00 -12.69 -7.99
CA VAL A 288 6.92 -13.49 -7.42
C VAL A 288 5.97 -12.54 -6.71
N VAL A 289 4.70 -12.55 -7.13
CA VAL A 289 3.67 -11.74 -6.50
C VAL A 289 2.96 -12.59 -5.45
N HIS A 290 2.72 -12.02 -4.26
CA HIS A 290 2.16 -12.79 -3.14
C HIS A 290 0.74 -12.36 -2.83
N MET A 291 -0.16 -13.32 -2.68
CA MET A 291 -1.45 -13.09 -2.03
C MET A 291 -1.22 -13.03 -0.53
N VAL A 292 -1.88 -12.08 0.14
CA VAL A 292 -1.96 -12.09 1.60
C VAL A 292 -2.75 -13.35 1.99
N GLN A 293 -2.07 -14.35 2.56
CA GLN A 293 -2.67 -15.65 2.91
C GLN A 293 -2.52 -15.93 4.40
N ASP A 294 -3.57 -16.51 4.98
CA ASP A 294 -3.42 -17.39 6.14
C ASP A 294 -2.97 -18.76 5.61
N LEU A 295 -1.80 -19.23 6.03
CA LEU A 295 -1.32 -20.55 5.61
C LEU A 295 -2.00 -21.59 6.49
N SER A 296 -3.05 -22.25 5.99
CA SER A 296 -3.30 -23.62 6.46
C SER A 296 -2.17 -24.59 6.05
N ALA A 297 -1.25 -24.15 5.15
CA ALA A 297 -0.18 -24.94 4.56
C ALA A 297 1.21 -24.62 5.15
N GLN A 298 1.77 -25.66 5.74
CA GLN A 298 3.07 -25.82 6.43
C GLN A 298 4.20 -24.78 6.17
N PRO A 299 4.80 -24.22 7.23
CA PRO A 299 6.11 -23.59 7.17
C PRO A 299 7.17 -24.62 6.83
N THR A 300 8.13 -24.25 5.97
CA THR A 300 9.29 -25.08 5.59
C THR A 300 10.30 -25.32 6.73
N SER A 301 10.08 -24.75 7.92
CA SER A 301 11.00 -24.82 9.07
C SER A 301 10.39 -25.36 10.38
N THR A 302 9.10 -25.70 10.42
CA THR A 302 8.49 -26.35 11.59
C THR A 302 8.45 -27.86 11.40
N THR A 303 8.97 -28.61 12.37
CA THR A 303 8.81 -30.06 12.43
C THR A 303 7.32 -30.42 12.43
N ALA A 304 6.95 -31.52 11.78
CA ALA A 304 5.55 -31.97 11.64
C ALA A 304 4.83 -32.11 13.00
N GLU A 305 5.57 -32.47 14.06
CA GLU A 305 5.06 -32.59 15.44
C GLU A 305 4.62 -31.24 16.05
N ASN A 306 5.29 -30.13 15.71
CA ASN A 306 4.90 -28.79 16.19
C ASN A 306 3.64 -28.27 15.47
N LEU A 307 3.44 -28.67 14.22
CA LEU A 307 2.27 -28.30 13.41
C LEU A 307 0.98 -28.96 13.91
N GLU A 308 1.03 -30.23 14.34
CA GLU A 308 -0.15 -30.90 14.89
C GLU A 308 -0.58 -30.29 16.23
N GLY A 309 0.37 -29.91 17.10
CA GLY A 309 0.08 -29.22 18.36
C GLY A 309 -0.53 -27.82 18.18
N ILE A 310 -0.05 -27.04 17.20
CA ILE A 310 -0.60 -25.72 16.86
C ILE A 310 -2.00 -25.85 16.22
N LYS A 311 -2.20 -26.85 15.36
CA LYS A 311 -3.54 -27.12 14.78
C LYS A 311 -4.53 -27.58 15.84
N ALA A 312 -4.09 -28.42 16.79
CA ALA A 312 -4.92 -28.91 17.90
C ALA A 312 -5.31 -27.81 18.90
N SER A 313 -4.51 -26.73 19.01
CA SER A 313 -4.85 -25.57 19.83
C SER A 313 -5.79 -24.57 19.16
N GLY A 314 -6.14 -24.80 17.88
CA GLY A 314 -6.94 -23.87 17.07
C GLY A 314 -6.17 -22.64 16.60
N ALA A 315 -4.85 -22.59 16.77
CA ALA A 315 -4.01 -21.48 16.33
C ALA A 315 -3.76 -21.52 14.81
N ARG A 316 -3.89 -20.36 14.17
CA ARG A 316 -3.62 -20.18 12.72
C ARG A 316 -2.11 -20.20 12.45
N VAL A 317 -1.72 -20.73 11.29
CA VAL A 317 -0.32 -20.80 10.85
C VAL A 317 -0.10 -19.69 9.81
N LEU A 318 0.83 -18.78 10.08
CA LEU A 318 1.01 -17.58 9.26
C LEU A 318 2.16 -17.74 8.24
N ASP A 319 2.03 -17.08 7.09
CA ASP A 319 3.10 -16.96 6.11
C ASP A 319 4.21 -16.00 6.59
N GLY A 320 5.22 -16.54 7.26
CA GLY A 320 6.31 -15.76 7.84
C GLY A 320 7.15 -14.92 6.87
N ARG A 321 6.99 -15.08 5.53
CA ARG A 321 7.84 -14.40 4.52
C ARG A 321 7.80 -12.87 4.63
N THR A 322 6.68 -12.30 5.04
CA THR A 322 6.50 -10.84 5.17
C THR A 322 6.83 -10.28 6.56
N ALA A 323 7.15 -11.14 7.53
CA ALA A 323 7.36 -10.76 8.93
C ALA A 323 8.37 -9.62 9.08
N ASN A 324 9.50 -9.72 8.38
CA ASN A 324 10.57 -8.74 8.47
C ASN A 324 10.58 -7.73 7.32
N MET A 325 9.62 -7.82 6.41
CA MET A 325 9.58 -6.95 5.25
C MET A 325 8.75 -5.70 5.52
N ILE A 326 9.24 -4.56 5.05
CA ILE A 326 8.57 -3.27 5.14
C ILE A 326 8.53 -2.64 3.75
N ARG A 327 7.46 -1.92 3.45
CA ARG A 327 7.32 -1.20 2.19
C ARG A 327 8.41 -0.14 2.06
N THR A 328 9.07 -0.07 0.90
CA THR A 328 9.95 1.04 0.57
C THR A 328 9.18 2.35 0.64
N ALA A 329 9.37 3.15 1.70
CA ALA A 329 8.67 4.43 1.84
C ALA A 329 9.20 5.44 0.81
N PRO A 330 8.33 6.26 0.18
CA PRO A 330 8.79 7.34 -0.69
C PRO A 330 9.74 8.30 0.03
N LEU A 331 10.86 8.63 -0.60
CA LEU A 331 11.83 9.60 -0.10
C LEU A 331 11.48 11.04 -0.47
N TRP A 332 10.39 11.30 -1.22
CA TRP A 332 9.92 12.67 -1.36
C TRP A 332 9.57 13.30 0.00
N GLY A 333 9.92 14.56 0.19
CA GLY A 333 9.81 15.23 1.48
C GLY A 333 10.66 14.61 2.59
N LEU A 334 11.71 13.84 2.27
CA LEU A 334 12.62 13.26 3.28
C LEU A 334 13.20 14.33 4.19
N ARG A 335 13.49 15.52 3.65
CA ARG A 335 14.13 16.63 4.40
C ARG A 335 13.30 17.19 5.55
N VAL A 336 11.98 16.97 5.56
CA VAL A 336 11.08 17.46 6.62
C VAL A 336 10.69 16.38 7.62
N ARG A 337 11.27 15.17 7.52
CA ARG A 337 10.99 14.07 8.44
C ARG A 337 11.98 14.08 9.62
N PRO A 338 11.51 14.24 10.87
CA PRO A 338 12.38 14.27 12.04
C PRO A 338 12.81 12.87 12.52
N GLN A 339 12.09 11.83 12.10
CA GLN A 339 12.36 10.44 12.44
C GLN A 339 12.28 9.62 11.14
N LEU A 340 13.16 8.63 11.01
CA LEU A 340 13.30 7.78 9.83
C LEU A 340 13.16 6.30 10.21
N LEU A 341 12.99 5.46 9.17
CA LEU A 341 12.56 4.06 9.28
C LEU A 341 11.12 3.94 9.81
N HIS A 342 10.52 2.75 9.72
CA HIS A 342 9.13 2.53 10.10
C HIS A 342 8.89 2.67 11.63
N ASP A 343 9.91 2.32 12.41
CA ASP A 343 9.93 2.34 13.87
C ASP A 343 10.39 3.68 14.46
N GLY A 344 10.87 4.62 13.64
CA GLY A 344 11.42 5.89 14.11
C GLY A 344 12.76 5.79 14.81
N SER A 345 13.47 4.67 14.64
CA SER A 345 14.72 4.39 15.35
C SER A 345 15.92 5.19 14.83
N ALA A 346 15.83 5.85 13.67
CA ALA A 346 16.90 6.66 13.11
C ALA A 346 16.54 8.15 13.10
N LEU A 347 17.45 9.00 13.60
CA LEU A 347 17.25 10.46 13.68
C LEU A 347 18.01 11.22 12.59
N THR A 348 18.83 10.54 11.81
CA THR A 348 19.56 11.13 10.67
C THR A 348 19.52 10.22 9.46
N ILE A 349 19.64 10.81 8.27
CA ILE A 349 19.69 10.07 6.99
C ILE A 349 20.87 9.09 6.99
N GLU A 350 22.03 9.50 7.50
CA GLU A 350 23.22 8.63 7.56
C GLU A 350 23.00 7.43 8.48
N GLU A 351 22.40 7.65 9.66
CA GLU A 351 22.03 6.54 10.56
C GLU A 351 21.04 5.58 9.91
N ALA A 352 20.01 6.10 9.22
CA ALA A 352 19.07 5.28 8.49
C ALA A 352 19.76 4.43 7.41
N ILE A 353 20.69 5.01 6.64
CA ILE A 353 21.49 4.28 5.65
C ILE A 353 22.29 3.15 6.33
N LEU A 354 22.99 3.44 7.44
CA LEU A 354 23.85 2.46 8.12
C LEU A 354 23.08 1.31 8.78
N ARG A 355 21.77 1.46 9.00
CA ARG A 355 20.88 0.38 9.50
C ARG A 355 20.38 -0.56 8.40
N HIS A 356 20.56 -0.21 7.13
CA HIS A 356 20.21 -1.12 6.02
C HIS A 356 21.09 -2.37 6.07
N SER A 357 20.46 -3.53 5.91
CA SER A 357 21.11 -4.83 5.88
C SER A 357 20.32 -5.78 4.99
N VAL A 358 20.55 -7.10 5.09
CA VAL A 358 19.88 -8.13 4.29
C VAL A 358 19.87 -7.76 2.79
N GLN A 359 18.72 -7.44 2.18
CA GLN A 359 18.65 -7.07 0.76
C GLN A 359 19.41 -5.78 0.43
N ALA A 360 19.51 -4.85 1.38
CA ALA A 360 20.17 -3.56 1.18
C ALA A 360 21.64 -3.55 1.66
N LYS A 361 22.19 -4.70 2.06
CA LYS A 361 23.56 -4.82 2.59
C LYS A 361 24.62 -4.27 1.63
N ASP A 362 24.56 -4.65 0.36
CA ASP A 362 25.55 -4.21 -0.64
C ASP A 362 25.55 -2.69 -0.83
N ALA A 363 24.38 -2.08 -0.86
CA ALA A 363 24.24 -0.62 -0.98
C ALA A 363 24.78 0.09 0.26
N LYS A 364 24.50 -0.44 1.45
CA LYS A 364 25.04 0.05 2.73
C LYS A 364 26.57 -0.01 2.75
N GLU A 365 27.17 -1.15 2.39
CA GLU A 365 28.63 -1.29 2.37
C GLU A 365 29.29 -0.42 1.29
N ALA A 366 28.62 -0.24 0.14
CA ALA A 366 29.07 0.69 -0.89
C ALA A 366 29.06 2.14 -0.37
N PHE A 367 28.03 2.53 0.39
CA PHE A 367 28.00 3.80 1.09
C PHE A 367 29.17 3.93 2.08
N GLU A 368 29.43 2.92 2.91
CA GLU A 368 30.54 2.94 3.88
C GLU A 368 31.91 3.20 3.23
N ARG A 369 32.12 2.65 2.02
CA ARG A 369 33.35 2.80 1.21
C ARG A 369 33.48 4.14 0.47
N LEU A 370 32.41 4.95 0.39
CA LEU A 370 32.48 6.26 -0.26
C LEU A 370 33.47 7.18 0.46
N SER A 371 34.12 8.03 -0.33
CA SER A 371 34.92 9.14 0.20
C SER A 371 34.03 10.07 1.04
N ARG A 372 34.63 10.84 1.96
CA ARG A 372 33.89 11.84 2.75
C ARG A 372 33.13 12.83 1.86
N GLU A 373 33.73 13.21 0.74
CA GLU A 373 33.14 14.15 -0.22
C GLU A 373 31.93 13.52 -0.93
N ASP A 374 32.02 12.27 -1.36
CA ASP A 374 30.92 11.57 -2.02
C ASP A 374 29.76 11.28 -1.06
N LYS A 375 30.04 10.93 0.20
CA LYS A 375 29.01 10.85 1.24
C LYS A 375 28.27 12.17 1.38
N GLN A 376 28.98 13.29 1.42
CA GLN A 376 28.36 14.61 1.51
C GLN A 376 27.50 14.94 0.28
N ARG A 377 27.97 14.65 -0.94
CA ARG A 377 27.19 14.84 -2.18
C ARG A 377 25.89 14.03 -2.15
N LEU A 378 25.97 12.75 -1.75
CA LEU A 378 24.79 11.89 -1.59
C LEU A 378 23.82 12.44 -0.54
N LEU A 379 24.31 12.84 0.64
CA LEU A 379 23.46 13.39 1.69
C LEU A 379 22.82 14.73 1.29
N ILE A 380 23.51 15.57 0.52
CA ILE A 380 22.94 16.82 -0.04
C ILE A 380 21.82 16.49 -1.03
N PHE A 381 22.02 15.51 -1.91
CA PHE A 381 20.97 15.03 -2.80
C PHE A 381 19.75 14.54 -2.00
N LEU A 382 19.95 13.69 -0.99
CA LEU A 382 18.84 13.18 -0.17
C LEU A 382 18.12 14.29 0.62
N LYS A 383 18.84 15.32 1.08
CA LYS A 383 18.25 16.51 1.70
C LYS A 383 17.52 17.42 0.72
N SER A 384 17.75 17.27 -0.59
CA SER A 384 16.99 17.98 -1.61
C SER A 384 15.62 17.35 -1.88
N LEU A 385 15.37 16.13 -1.38
CA LEU A 385 14.13 15.38 -1.62
C LEU A 385 12.95 15.84 -0.75
#